data_AF-A0A7W9PDB0-F1
#
_entry.id   AF-A0A7W9PDB0-F1
#
_cell.length_a   1.000
_cell.length_b   1.000
_cell.length_c   1.000
_cell.angle_alpha   90.00
_cell.angle_beta   90.00
_cell.angle_gamma   90.00
#
_symmetry.space_group_name_H-M   'P 1'
#
loop_
_entity.id
_entity.type
_entity.pdbx_description
1 polymer ?
#
loop_
_entity_poly.entity_id
_entity_poly.type
_entity_poly.pdbx_seq_one_letter_code
_entity_poly.pdbx_strand_id
1 'polypeptide(L)'
;MAQPPSSTSSTTVVSSGSGTITLGPGQSLLKEGALRPAIESLGREQDGRPALVVVVQERLLSIMFAPSGTPARQFDPNSLPCERIPDLVEEATTGLGVGSPQTWQITVERLTGGLTIRVAVTGADGAALLEADEHGAVVRRVPAR
;
A
#
# COMPACT_ATOMS: atom_id res chain seq x y z
N MET A 1 34.72 -19.85 12.56
CA MET A 1 35.10 -18.43 12.47
C MET A 1 34.57 -17.87 11.16
N ALA A 2 33.67 -16.86 11.20
CA ALA A 2 33.54 -15.72 10.28
C ALA A 2 32.17 -15.02 10.48
N GLN A 3 32.18 -13.68 10.49
CA GLN A 3 31.14 -12.69 10.88
C GLN A 3 29.89 -12.61 9.97
N PRO A 4 28.79 -11.94 10.43
CA PRO A 4 27.52 -11.84 9.71
C PRO A 4 27.48 -10.62 8.77
N PRO A 5 26.73 -10.67 7.65
CA PRO A 5 26.12 -9.48 7.09
C PRO A 5 24.75 -9.26 7.76
N SER A 6 24.40 -8.02 8.08
CA SER A 6 23.12 -7.62 8.67
C SER A 6 21.93 -8.27 7.95
N SER A 7 21.26 -9.24 8.58
CA SER A 7 20.10 -9.92 8.01
C SER A 7 18.87 -9.02 8.09
N THR A 8 18.56 -8.33 6.98
CA THR A 8 17.21 -7.82 6.75
C THR A 8 16.34 -8.99 6.30
N SER A 9 15.68 -9.65 7.24
CA SER A 9 14.73 -10.73 6.92
C SER A 9 13.42 -10.13 6.45
N SER A 10 13.16 -10.18 5.14
CA SER A 10 11.83 -9.96 4.56
C SER A 10 11.25 -11.31 4.17
N THR A 11 10.08 -11.65 4.69
CA THR A 11 9.34 -12.86 4.31
C THR A 11 8.39 -12.53 3.17
N THR A 12 8.54 -13.25 2.06
CA THR A 12 7.58 -13.21 0.95
C THR A 12 6.72 -14.47 0.99
N VAL A 13 5.40 -14.29 1.04
CA VAL A 13 4.43 -15.39 0.97
C VAL A 13 3.65 -15.24 -0.31
N VAL A 14 3.73 -16.26 -1.15
CA VAL A 14 3.10 -16.29 -2.47
C VAL A 14 2.08 -17.42 -2.46
N SER A 15 0.83 -17.06 -2.71
CA SER A 15 -0.25 -18.00 -3.00
C SER A 15 -0.74 -17.76 -4.42
N SER A 16 -1.42 -18.71 -5.05
CA SER A 16 -1.70 -18.77 -6.50
C SER A 16 -2.50 -17.59 -7.11
N GLY A 17 -2.72 -16.49 -6.37
CA GLY A 17 -3.26 -15.22 -6.85
C GLY A 17 -2.88 -14.02 -5.98
N SER A 18 -1.94 -14.13 -5.03
CA SER A 18 -1.55 -13.03 -4.17
C SER A 18 -0.08 -13.10 -3.78
N GLY A 19 0.63 -11.96 -3.85
CA GLY A 19 1.99 -11.82 -3.36
C GLY A 19 2.02 -10.89 -2.15
N THR A 20 2.74 -11.27 -1.10
CA THR A 20 2.89 -10.44 0.11
C THR A 20 4.36 -10.27 0.44
N ILE A 21 4.80 -9.03 0.66
CA ILE A 21 6.12 -8.67 1.21
C ILE A 21 5.94 -8.11 2.61
N THR A 22 6.72 -8.62 3.56
CA THR A 22 6.85 -8.01 4.89
C THR A 22 8.26 -7.46 5.07
N LEU A 23 8.39 -6.18 5.40
CA LEU A 23 9.66 -5.53 5.70
C LEU A 23 10.18 -5.89 7.10
N GLY A 24 11.51 -5.84 7.27
CA GLY A 24 12.19 -6.11 8.53
C GLY A 24 11.86 -5.09 9.64
N PRO A 25 12.22 -5.39 10.90
CA PRO A 25 12.01 -4.46 12.02
C PRO A 25 12.77 -3.15 11.80
N GLY A 26 12.11 -2.01 12.02
CA GLY A 26 12.68 -0.66 11.83
C GLY A 26 12.59 -0.12 10.39
N GLN A 27 12.12 -0.91 9.44
CA GLN A 27 11.80 -0.46 8.08
C GLN A 27 10.33 -0.06 7.99
N SER A 28 9.99 0.85 7.07
CA SER A 28 8.61 1.25 6.78
C SER A 28 8.43 1.44 5.28
N LEU A 29 7.26 1.07 4.75
CA LEU A 29 6.95 1.20 3.32
C LEU A 29 6.78 2.66 2.88
N LEU A 30 6.45 3.58 3.79
CA LEU A 30 6.37 5.01 3.49
C LEU A 30 7.73 5.70 3.57
N LYS A 31 8.72 5.04 4.17
CA LYS A 31 10.04 5.61 4.41
C LYS A 31 10.97 5.27 3.24
N GLU A 32 11.80 6.24 2.87
CA GLU A 32 12.91 6.05 1.89
C GLU A 32 12.46 5.55 0.50
N GLY A 33 11.19 5.75 0.13
CA GLY A 33 10.66 5.30 -1.17
C GLY A 33 10.58 3.77 -1.30
N ALA A 34 10.56 3.03 -0.18
CA ALA A 34 10.58 1.56 -0.16
C ALA A 34 9.35 0.89 -0.82
N LEU A 35 8.24 1.62 -0.97
CA LEU A 35 7.02 1.12 -1.61
C LEU A 35 7.24 0.71 -3.07
N ARG A 36 7.89 1.57 -3.86
CA ARG A 36 8.13 1.33 -5.29
C ARG A 36 8.93 0.05 -5.56
N PRO A 37 10.11 -0.18 -4.95
CA PRO A 37 10.86 -1.42 -5.18
C PRO A 37 10.13 -2.66 -4.66
N ALA A 38 9.30 -2.53 -3.62
CA ALA A 38 8.48 -3.65 -3.14
C ALA A 38 7.39 -4.03 -4.16
N ILE A 39 6.72 -3.06 -4.78
CA ILE A 39 5.75 -3.28 -5.85
C ILE A 39 6.44 -3.89 -7.07
N GLU A 40 7.57 -3.33 -7.51
CA GLU A 40 8.33 -3.85 -8.66
C GLU A 40 8.77 -5.30 -8.41
N SER A 41 9.18 -5.64 -7.18
CA SER A 41 9.58 -7.00 -6.80
C SER A 41 8.42 -8.01 -6.93
N LEU A 42 7.25 -7.69 -6.37
CA LEU A 42 6.06 -8.54 -6.49
C LEU A 42 5.55 -8.61 -7.93
N GLY A 43 5.61 -7.51 -8.69
CA GLY A 43 5.20 -7.47 -10.08
C GLY A 43 6.07 -8.35 -10.98
N ARG A 44 7.39 -8.36 -10.76
CA ARG A 44 8.32 -9.24 -11.50
C ARG A 44 8.11 -10.71 -11.21
N GLU A 45 7.88 -11.07 -9.95
CA GLU A 45 7.61 -12.46 -9.55
C GLU A 45 6.35 -13.02 -10.24
N GLN A 46 5.40 -12.13 -10.54
CA GLN A 46 4.10 -12.46 -11.14
C GLN A 46 4.03 -12.14 -12.64
N ASP A 47 5.17 -12.05 -13.32
CA ASP A 47 5.28 -11.80 -14.78
C ASP A 47 4.52 -10.56 -15.27
N GLY A 48 4.42 -9.51 -14.46
CA GLY A 48 3.70 -8.29 -14.81
C GLY A 48 2.18 -8.45 -14.85
N ARG A 49 1.63 -9.46 -14.16
CA ARG A 49 0.18 -9.62 -14.02
C ARG A 49 -0.45 -8.36 -13.42
N PRO A 50 -1.61 -7.95 -13.93
CA PRO A 50 -2.31 -6.80 -13.39
C PRO A 50 -2.86 -7.12 -11.99
N ALA A 51 -2.87 -6.09 -11.14
CA ALA A 51 -3.40 -6.15 -9.79
C ALA A 51 -4.92 -5.92 -9.79
N LEU A 52 -5.60 -6.57 -8.87
CA LEU A 52 -6.99 -6.30 -8.49
C LEU A 52 -7.07 -5.32 -7.33
N VAL A 53 -6.23 -5.57 -6.32
CA VAL A 53 -6.18 -4.82 -5.08
C VAL A 53 -4.74 -4.79 -4.59
N VAL A 54 -4.28 -3.62 -4.14
CA VAL A 54 -3.02 -3.44 -3.44
C VAL A 54 -3.33 -2.93 -2.04
N VAL A 55 -2.80 -3.60 -1.02
CA VAL A 55 -2.91 -3.19 0.38
C VAL A 55 -1.52 -2.88 0.90
N VAL A 56 -1.35 -1.68 1.44
CA VAL A 56 -0.09 -1.20 2.03
C VAL A 56 -0.35 -0.84 3.48
N GLN A 57 0.50 -1.32 4.37
CA GLN A 57 0.52 -0.97 5.79
C GLN A 57 1.94 -0.59 6.18
N GLU A 58 2.17 -0.25 7.45
CA GLU A 58 3.49 0.16 7.95
C GLU A 58 4.66 -0.66 7.41
N ARG A 59 4.53 -1.99 7.45
CA ARG A 59 5.59 -2.94 7.08
C ARG A 59 5.15 -4.04 6.14
N LEU A 60 3.92 -3.99 5.66
CA LEU A 60 3.33 -5.08 4.89
C LEU A 60 2.75 -4.53 3.60
N LEU A 61 3.19 -5.12 2.49
CA LEU A 61 2.63 -4.93 1.16
C LEU A 61 1.98 -6.23 0.73
N SER A 62 0.70 -6.19 0.36
CA SER A 62 0.00 -7.33 -0.24
C SER A 62 -0.63 -6.90 -1.55
N ILE A 63 -0.41 -7.69 -2.59
CA ILE A 63 -1.00 -7.47 -3.92
C ILE A 63 -1.80 -8.71 -4.28
N MET A 64 -3.10 -8.51 -4.52
CA MET A 64 -3.96 -9.52 -5.11
C MET A 64 -3.94 -9.36 -6.62
N PHE A 65 -3.51 -10.39 -7.33
CA PHE A 65 -3.43 -10.42 -8.78
C PHE A 65 -4.67 -11.07 -9.37
N ALA A 66 -5.04 -10.66 -10.57
CA ALA A 66 -6.19 -11.23 -11.25
C ALA A 66 -5.89 -12.68 -11.69
N PRO A 67 -6.84 -13.62 -11.48
CA PRO A 67 -6.76 -14.93 -12.10
C PRO A 67 -6.87 -14.77 -13.62
N SER A 68 -6.08 -15.56 -14.36
CA SER A 68 -6.10 -15.57 -15.83
C SER A 68 -7.52 -15.84 -16.35
N GLY A 69 -7.97 -15.04 -17.32
CA GLY A 69 -9.27 -15.22 -17.96
C GLY A 69 -10.46 -14.56 -17.24
N THR A 70 -10.24 -13.82 -16.14
CA THR A 70 -11.33 -13.07 -15.48
C THR A 70 -11.40 -11.63 -15.99
N PRO A 71 -12.54 -11.14 -16.49
CA PRO A 71 -12.74 -9.72 -16.83
C PRO A 71 -12.98 -8.92 -15.54
N ALA A 72 -12.00 -8.89 -14.65
CA ALA A 72 -12.02 -8.03 -13.48
C ALA A 72 -11.52 -6.63 -13.86
N ARG A 73 -11.84 -5.61 -13.06
CA ARG A 73 -11.26 -4.27 -13.21
C ARG A 73 -9.84 -4.28 -12.63
N GLN A 74 -8.89 -4.57 -13.51
CA GLN A 74 -7.48 -4.74 -13.20
C GLN A 74 -6.74 -3.41 -13.42
N PHE A 75 -5.59 -3.24 -12.77
CA PHE A 75 -4.71 -2.10 -12.99
C PHE A 75 -3.24 -2.53 -12.92
N ASP A 76 -2.36 -1.75 -13.53
CA ASP A 76 -0.92 -1.96 -13.38
C ASP A 76 -0.47 -1.36 -12.04
N PRO A 77 0.06 -2.17 -11.10
CA PRO A 77 0.53 -1.65 -9.82
C PRO A 77 1.77 -0.76 -9.97
N ASN A 78 2.55 -0.86 -11.06
CA ASN A 78 3.70 0.02 -11.30
C ASN A 78 3.29 1.44 -11.70
N SER A 79 2.05 1.63 -12.14
CA SER A 79 1.48 2.95 -12.45
C SER A 79 1.03 3.72 -11.20
N LEU A 80 1.17 3.13 -10.00
CA LEU A 80 0.80 3.80 -8.76
C LEU A 80 1.70 5.00 -8.46
N PRO A 81 1.14 6.13 -7.99
CA PRO A 81 1.91 7.31 -7.61
C PRO A 81 2.59 7.10 -6.25
N CYS A 82 3.57 6.20 -6.20
CA CYS A 82 4.26 5.78 -4.98
C CYS A 82 4.91 6.96 -4.23
N GLU A 83 5.31 8.00 -4.96
CA GLU A 83 5.90 9.21 -4.39
C GLU A 83 4.87 10.08 -3.64
N ARG A 84 3.57 9.99 -4.00
CA ARG A 84 2.49 10.75 -3.35
C ARG A 84 1.86 10.02 -2.18
N ILE A 85 2.02 8.71 -2.12
CA ILE A 85 1.46 7.87 -1.07
C ILE A 85 1.87 8.36 0.34
N PRO A 86 3.15 8.68 0.63
CA PRO A 86 3.55 9.23 1.92
C PRO A 86 2.84 10.54 2.27
N ASP A 87 2.75 11.47 1.33
CA ASP A 87 2.04 12.75 1.51
C ASP A 87 0.57 12.52 1.88
N LEU A 88 -0.12 11.57 1.21
CA LEU A 88 -1.53 11.27 1.48
C LEU A 88 -1.75 10.73 2.90
N VAL A 89 -0.81 9.93 3.41
CA VAL A 89 -0.86 9.42 4.80
C VAL A 89 -0.57 10.55 5.78
N GLU A 90 0.39 11.42 5.48
CA GLU A 90 0.67 12.60 6.29
C GLU A 90 -0.55 13.54 6.36
N GLU A 91 -1.21 13.80 5.22
CA GLU A 91 -2.44 14.59 5.16
C GLU A 91 -3.57 13.96 5.99
N ALA A 92 -3.74 12.65 5.91
CA ALA A 92 -4.78 11.94 6.67
C ALA A 92 -4.49 11.90 8.17
N THR A 93 -3.23 11.78 8.58
CA THR A 93 -2.82 11.74 9.99
C THR A 93 -2.86 13.12 10.65
N THR A 94 -2.47 14.18 9.94
CA THR A 94 -2.41 15.55 10.49
C THR A 94 -3.69 16.35 10.30
N GLY A 95 -4.42 16.12 9.20
CA GLY A 95 -5.53 16.97 8.78
C GLY A 95 -6.92 16.49 9.18
N LEU A 96 -7.07 15.26 9.68
CA LEU A 96 -8.38 14.63 9.89
C LEU A 96 -8.75 14.37 11.36
N GLY A 97 -7.94 14.89 12.30
CA GLY A 97 -8.30 14.91 13.72
C GLY A 97 -8.23 13.55 14.42
N VAL A 98 -7.40 12.61 13.93
CA VAL A 98 -7.22 11.28 14.54
C VAL A 98 -6.43 11.28 15.85
N GLY A 99 -5.97 12.46 16.30
CA GLY A 99 -5.13 12.59 17.49
C GLY A 99 -3.73 12.06 17.26
N SER A 100 -3.28 11.16 18.15
CA SER A 100 -2.02 10.43 17.95
C SER A 100 -2.26 9.25 17.00
N PRO A 101 -1.74 9.27 15.76
CA PRO A 101 -1.91 8.17 14.82
C PRO A 101 -1.19 6.92 15.33
N GLN A 102 -1.90 5.79 15.33
CA GLN A 102 -1.39 4.50 15.80
C GLN A 102 -1.11 3.55 14.65
N THR A 103 -1.99 3.55 13.65
CA THR A 103 -1.86 2.71 12.47
C THR A 103 -2.47 3.39 11.25
N TRP A 104 -2.00 3.01 10.08
CA TRP A 104 -2.51 3.44 8.80
C TRP A 104 -2.54 2.25 7.84
N GLN A 105 -3.48 2.30 6.92
CA GLN A 105 -3.62 1.34 5.84
C GLN A 105 -4.00 2.06 4.57
N ILE A 106 -3.37 1.68 3.48
CA ILE A 106 -3.71 2.10 2.15
C ILE A 106 -4.33 0.92 1.42
N THR A 107 -5.44 1.16 0.74
CA THR A 107 -6.09 0.20 -0.13
C THR A 107 -6.27 0.84 -1.48
N VAL A 108 -5.67 0.25 -2.50
CA VAL A 108 -5.79 0.70 -3.88
C VAL A 108 -6.56 -0.33 -4.68
N GLU A 109 -7.66 0.10 -5.28
CA GLU A 109 -8.59 -0.78 -5.97
C GLU A 109 -9.29 -0.03 -7.10
N ARG A 110 -9.78 -0.77 -8.10
CA ARG A 110 -10.54 -0.22 -9.22
C ARG A 110 -11.96 -0.81 -9.25
N LEU A 111 -12.72 -0.71 -8.16
CA LEU A 111 -14.04 -1.36 -8.08
C LEU A 111 -15.16 -0.61 -8.82
N THR A 112 -15.25 0.71 -8.63
CA THR A 112 -16.43 1.49 -9.04
C THR A 112 -16.20 2.42 -10.21
N GLY A 113 -15.00 2.47 -10.79
CA GLY A 113 -14.68 3.46 -11.82
C GLY A 113 -13.19 3.55 -12.11
N GLY A 114 -12.65 4.76 -11.88
CA GLY A 114 -11.22 5.04 -11.82
C GLY A 114 -10.52 4.22 -10.74
N LEU A 115 -9.18 4.27 -10.73
CA LEU A 115 -8.41 3.74 -9.62
C LEU A 115 -8.63 4.65 -8.42
N THR A 116 -8.93 4.05 -7.27
CA THR A 116 -9.10 4.80 -6.02
C THR A 116 -8.03 4.37 -5.04
N ILE A 117 -7.31 5.35 -4.49
CA ILE A 117 -6.35 5.19 -3.41
C ILE A 117 -7.05 5.60 -2.12
N ARG A 118 -7.29 4.65 -1.22
CA ARG A 118 -7.99 4.87 0.05
C ARG A 118 -6.98 4.77 1.18
N VAL A 119 -6.86 5.82 1.97
CA VAL A 119 -5.95 5.91 3.12
C VAL A 119 -6.80 5.95 4.39
N ALA A 120 -6.84 4.84 5.11
CA ALA A 120 -7.45 4.77 6.43
C ALA A 120 -6.39 4.99 7.49
N VAL A 121 -6.67 5.88 8.45
CA VAL A 121 -5.79 6.17 9.58
C VAL A 121 -6.58 5.98 10.85
N THR A 122 -6.02 5.26 11.81
CA THR A 122 -6.59 5.08 13.13
C THR A 122 -5.65 5.68 14.16
N GLY A 123 -6.19 6.50 15.05
CA GLY A 123 -5.48 7.09 16.16
C GLY A 123 -6.30 7.10 17.44
N ALA A 124 -5.78 7.78 18.46
CA ALA A 124 -6.38 7.84 19.79
C ALA A 124 -7.80 8.44 19.80
N ASP A 125 -8.09 9.37 18.90
CA ASP A 125 -9.36 10.09 18.83
C ASP A 125 -10.34 9.49 17.79
N GLY A 126 -10.00 8.36 17.18
CA GLY A 126 -10.87 7.63 16.25
C GLY A 126 -10.19 7.30 14.92
N ALA A 127 -11.01 7.01 13.90
CA ALA A 127 -10.53 6.61 12.59
C ALA A 127 -10.97 7.61 11.51
N ALA A 128 -10.03 8.03 10.67
CA ALA A 128 -10.25 8.88 9.53
C ALA A 128 -10.00 8.13 8.22
N LEU A 129 -10.59 8.63 7.13
CA LEU A 129 -10.42 8.10 5.79
C LEU A 129 -10.16 9.25 4.81
N LEU A 130 -9.14 9.10 3.99
CA LEU A 130 -8.85 9.96 2.86
C LEU A 130 -8.94 9.12 1.58
N GLU A 131 -9.59 9.64 0.54
CA GLU A 131 -9.66 9.00 -0.77
C GLU A 131 -9.02 9.92 -1.81
N ALA A 132 -8.14 9.35 -2.62
CA ALA A 132 -7.45 10.01 -3.73
C ALA A 132 -7.65 9.24 -5.03
N ASP A 133 -7.48 9.93 -6.15
CA ASP A 133 -7.57 9.35 -7.50
C ASP A 133 -6.25 8.69 -7.96
N GLU A 134 -6.22 8.23 -9.21
CA GLU A 134 -5.06 7.58 -9.82
C GLU A 134 -3.80 8.45 -9.90
N HIS A 135 -3.94 9.78 -9.81
CA HIS A 135 -2.83 10.73 -9.78
C HIS A 135 -2.40 11.09 -8.35
N GLY A 136 -3.08 10.54 -7.34
CA GLY A 136 -2.87 10.91 -5.94
C GLY A 136 -3.50 12.25 -5.58
N ALA A 137 -4.45 12.76 -6.38
CA ALA A 137 -5.20 13.95 -6.00
C ALA A 137 -6.33 13.58 -5.04
N VAL A 138 -6.42 14.28 -3.91
CA VAL A 138 -7.45 14.00 -2.89
C VAL A 138 -8.83 14.37 -3.44
N VAL A 139 -9.72 13.37 -3.51
CA VAL A 139 -11.11 13.53 -3.97
C VAL A 139 -12.12 13.50 -2.84
N ARG A 140 -11.76 12.92 -1.68
CA ARG A 140 -12.63 12.87 -0.50
C ARG A 140 -11.84 12.82 0.80
N ARG A 141 -12.40 13.42 1.84
CA ARG A 141 -11.89 13.39 3.21
C ARG A 141 -13.04 13.08 4.16
N VAL A 142 -12.82 12.15 5.07
CA VAL A 142 -13.74 11.76 6.14
C VAL A 142 -12.96 11.90 7.46
N PRO A 143 -13.30 12.89 8.30
CA PRO A 143 -12.60 13.13 9.55
C PRO A 143 -12.88 12.03 10.59
N ALA A 144 -12.04 11.98 11.62
CA ALA A 144 -12.21 11.09 12.76
C ALA A 144 -13.55 11.35 13.47
N ARG A 145 -14.16 10.27 13.97
CA ARG A 145 -15.42 10.28 14.68
C ARG A 145 -15.40 9.34 15.86
#